data_AF-A0A381VIS5-F1
#
_entry.id   AF-A0A381VIS5-F1
#
_cell.length_a   1.000
_cell.length_b   1.000
_cell.length_c   1.000
_cell.angle_alpha   90.00
_cell.angle_beta   90.00
_cell.angle_gamma   90.00
#
_symmetry.space_group_name_H-M   'P 1'
#
loop_
_entity.id
_entity.type
_entity.pdbx_description
1 polymer ?
#
loop_
_entity_poly.entity_id
_entity_poly.type
_entity_poly.pdbx_seq_one_letter_code
_entity_poly.pdbx_strand_id
1 'polypeptide(L)'
;MTIIKFTVYFELFTYTNTPTRRMNMLKYTLKVLIPYTIIFIVGCTGVSPVPQTFVSDLDEIRPLTAAELAENEAEINEYNRTIGVLEKRAVEDITEKKELVKEKQVVEKVKKELKELTKKILKKRKKTLLKAEVAKIAESIKEESSEKEIVEILEKFSEGETTEEETKALLSEKTTLSEEEIDKVISKTKQIQKETEELAEQLATASADEVEEILKEAGGVSKIDILKLVEKKKSVEVLETSFMEKTMAKVYARLIRDKELGVEEAFCINIDGILDHLLVPPSYFDTDKHSIDDYISQISNSFELLEPILEQYPEIIISFEGNADERGTVEYNKALSDRRWETPSKVLLALYFDEERTQGLGRSEQCPLPRAEGVTAYDWWSQNRRTDYIFKFK
;
A
#
# COMPACT_ATOMS: atom_id res chain seq x y z
N MET A 1 -55.55 -0.84 -22.32
CA MET A 1 -54.90 -1.33 -21.09
C MET A 1 -53.87 -2.34 -21.55
N THR A 2 -52.66 -1.86 -21.79
CA THR A 2 -51.61 -2.55 -22.56
C THR A 2 -50.45 -2.77 -21.61
N ILE A 3 -50.26 -4.01 -21.17
CA ILE A 3 -49.19 -4.37 -20.23
C ILE A 3 -47.95 -4.71 -21.06
N ILE A 4 -46.97 -3.82 -20.98
CA ILE A 4 -45.62 -3.95 -21.54
C ILE A 4 -44.82 -4.88 -20.61
N LYS A 5 -44.35 -6.01 -21.14
CA LYS A 5 -43.43 -6.93 -20.44
C LYS A 5 -42.01 -6.35 -20.50
N PHE A 6 -41.43 -6.04 -19.35
CA PHE A 6 -40.00 -5.85 -19.19
C PHE A 6 -39.33 -7.22 -19.00
N THR A 7 -38.45 -7.58 -19.93
CA THR A 7 -37.51 -8.69 -19.81
C THR A 7 -36.20 -8.12 -19.26
N VAL A 8 -35.81 -8.51 -18.06
CA VAL A 8 -34.48 -8.24 -17.50
C VAL A 8 -33.57 -9.39 -17.91
N TYR A 9 -32.57 -9.09 -18.74
CA TYR A 9 -31.45 -9.98 -19.04
C TYR A 9 -30.47 -9.94 -17.86
N PHE A 10 -30.23 -11.09 -17.23
CA PHE A 10 -29.11 -11.31 -16.32
C PHE A 10 -28.13 -12.22 -17.08
N GLU A 11 -27.10 -11.64 -17.69
CA GLU A 11 -26.00 -12.41 -18.29
C GLU A 11 -25.04 -12.84 -17.19
N LEU A 12 -25.11 -14.12 -16.82
CA LEU A 12 -24.00 -14.80 -16.15
C LEU A 12 -22.92 -15.09 -17.20
N PHE A 13 -21.88 -14.26 -17.22
CA PHE A 13 -20.62 -14.61 -17.87
C PHE A 13 -19.97 -15.74 -17.08
N THR A 14 -19.91 -16.93 -17.68
CA THR A 14 -19.10 -18.05 -17.19
C THR A 14 -17.74 -17.96 -17.88
N TYR A 15 -16.75 -17.36 -17.20
CA TYR A 15 -15.36 -17.47 -17.64
C TYR A 15 -14.80 -18.80 -17.14
N THR A 16 -14.47 -19.67 -18.09
CA THR A 16 -13.75 -20.92 -17.86
C THR A 16 -12.34 -20.74 -18.40
N ASN A 17 -11.33 -20.78 -17.51
CA ASN A 17 -10.00 -21.36 -17.72
C ASN A 17 -9.01 -20.88 -16.65
N THR A 18 -8.64 -21.77 -15.72
CA THR A 18 -7.26 -22.18 -15.36
C THR A 18 -7.28 -23.25 -14.26
N PRO A 19 -6.24 -24.10 -14.16
CA PRO A 19 -6.35 -25.45 -13.60
C PRO A 19 -6.00 -25.48 -12.11
N THR A 20 -7.00 -25.35 -11.25
CA THR A 20 -6.82 -25.59 -9.81
C THR A 20 -7.12 -27.03 -9.45
N ARG A 21 -6.06 -27.64 -8.92
CA ARG A 21 -5.97 -28.91 -8.21
C ARG A 21 -7.21 -29.10 -7.32
N ARG A 22 -8.03 -30.09 -7.66
CA ARG A 22 -9.07 -30.66 -6.80
C ARG A 22 -8.47 -31.02 -5.44
N MET A 23 -8.70 -30.19 -4.43
CA MET A 23 -8.75 -30.65 -3.05
C MET A 23 -9.98 -31.57 -2.94
N ASN A 24 -9.72 -32.87 -2.83
CA ASN A 24 -10.73 -33.88 -2.52
C ASN A 24 -11.21 -33.68 -1.08
N MET A 25 -12.07 -32.69 -0.83
CA MET A 25 -13.02 -32.78 0.26
C MET A 25 -14.36 -33.21 -0.31
N LEU A 26 -14.87 -34.33 0.21
CA LEU A 26 -16.11 -35.03 -0.14
C LEU A 26 -16.16 -35.71 -1.52
N LYS A 27 -15.68 -36.95 -1.59
CA LYS A 27 -15.93 -37.88 -2.72
C LYS A 27 -17.25 -38.68 -2.61
N TYR A 28 -18.11 -38.39 -1.65
CA TYR A 28 -19.45 -39.00 -1.57
C TYR A 28 -20.54 -37.95 -1.33
N THR A 29 -20.75 -37.09 -2.32
CA THR A 29 -21.95 -36.25 -2.43
C THR A 29 -22.78 -36.73 -3.63
N LEU A 30 -23.77 -37.55 -3.29
CA LEU A 30 -25.07 -37.72 -3.93
C LEU A 30 -25.20 -37.22 -5.40
N LYS A 31 -24.94 -38.09 -6.38
CA LYS A 31 -25.44 -37.91 -7.75
C LYS A 31 -26.93 -38.22 -7.78
N VAL A 32 -27.78 -37.21 -7.62
CA VAL A 32 -29.21 -37.30 -7.94
C VAL A 32 -29.41 -36.83 -9.37
N LEU A 33 -29.46 -37.78 -10.30
CA LEU A 33 -29.97 -37.56 -11.65
C LEU A 33 -31.47 -37.91 -11.65
N ILE A 34 -32.32 -36.89 -11.76
CA ILE A 34 -33.76 -37.05 -11.94
C ILE A 34 -34.03 -37.26 -13.44
N PRO A 35 -34.72 -38.34 -13.83
CA PRO A 35 -35.60 -38.28 -14.98
C PRO A 35 -37.06 -38.30 -14.49
N TYR A 36 -37.76 -37.23 -14.83
CA TYR A 36 -39.21 -37.17 -14.82
C TYR A 36 -39.76 -38.23 -15.80
N THR A 37 -40.54 -39.19 -15.30
CA THR A 37 -41.61 -39.82 -16.06
C THR A 37 -42.78 -40.12 -15.15
N ILE A 38 -43.90 -39.46 -15.46
CA ILE A 38 -45.20 -39.54 -14.78
C ILE A 38 -46.00 -40.69 -15.38
N ILE A 39 -46.45 -41.59 -14.49
CA ILE A 39 -47.71 -42.36 -14.44
C ILE A 39 -48.03 -43.37 -15.58
N PHE A 40 -48.26 -44.64 -15.21
CA PHE A 40 -49.58 -45.28 -15.39
C PHE A 40 -49.85 -46.36 -14.35
N ILE A 41 -51.04 -46.25 -13.77
CA ILE A 41 -51.65 -47.07 -12.70
C ILE A 41 -52.14 -48.39 -13.31
N VAL A 42 -51.69 -49.53 -12.78
CA VAL A 42 -52.50 -50.77 -12.76
C VAL A 42 -52.17 -51.53 -11.47
N GLY A 43 -53.22 -51.86 -10.72
CA GLY A 43 -53.13 -52.37 -9.36
C GLY A 43 -52.52 -53.76 -9.25
N CYS A 44 -51.75 -53.94 -8.17
CA CYS A 44 -51.52 -55.22 -7.52
C CYS A 44 -51.52 -54.99 -6.01
N THR A 45 -52.33 -55.77 -5.31
CA THR A 45 -52.35 -55.88 -3.85
C THR A 45 -51.01 -56.40 -3.36
N GLY A 46 -50.21 -55.52 -2.76
CA GLY A 46 -48.95 -55.86 -2.13
C GLY A 46 -48.51 -54.66 -1.30
N VAL A 47 -48.10 -54.91 -0.07
CA VAL A 47 -47.56 -53.91 0.85
C VAL A 47 -46.54 -53.06 0.09
N SER A 48 -46.85 -51.79 -0.15
CA SER A 48 -45.90 -50.87 -0.77
C SER A 48 -44.70 -50.78 0.18
N PRO A 49 -43.47 -51.17 -0.21
CA PRO A 49 -42.34 -50.80 0.61
C PRO A 49 -42.32 -49.28 0.57
N VAL A 50 -42.49 -48.65 1.74
CA VAL A 50 -42.12 -47.26 1.93
C VAL A 50 -40.70 -47.17 1.36
N PRO A 51 -40.42 -46.31 0.36
CA PRO A 51 -39.03 -46.12 -0.06
C PRO A 51 -38.28 -45.76 1.21
N GLN A 52 -37.33 -46.60 1.62
CA GLN A 52 -36.42 -46.21 2.69
C GLN A 52 -35.84 -44.89 2.23
N THR A 53 -36.22 -43.82 2.94
CA THR A 53 -35.61 -42.52 2.77
C THR A 53 -34.11 -42.76 2.85
N PHE A 54 -33.34 -42.32 1.84
CA PHE A 54 -31.85 -42.32 1.79
C PHE A 54 -31.18 -41.56 2.97
N VAL A 55 -31.93 -41.32 4.04
CA VAL A 55 -31.57 -40.63 5.28
C VAL A 55 -31.22 -41.63 6.38
N SER A 56 -31.62 -42.91 6.29
CA SER A 56 -31.22 -43.94 7.27
C SER A 56 -29.75 -44.36 7.16
N ASP A 57 -29.11 -44.09 6.02
CA ASP A 57 -27.70 -44.42 5.76
C ASP A 57 -26.74 -43.28 6.16
N LEU A 58 -27.26 -42.18 6.74
CA LEU A 58 -26.43 -41.07 7.22
C LEU A 58 -25.87 -41.29 8.63
N ASP A 59 -26.36 -42.30 9.36
CA ASP A 59 -25.99 -42.55 10.76
C ASP A 59 -24.95 -43.67 10.94
N GLU A 60 -24.60 -44.44 9.90
CA GLU A 60 -23.56 -45.45 9.98
C GLU A 60 -22.18 -44.87 9.65
N ILE A 61 -21.55 -44.24 10.64
CA ILE A 61 -20.11 -43.92 10.59
C ILE A 61 -19.36 -45.26 10.59
N ARG A 62 -19.05 -45.80 9.41
CA ARG A 62 -18.18 -46.96 9.28
C ARG A 62 -16.74 -46.58 9.70
N PRO A 63 -15.99 -47.47 10.36
CA PRO A 63 -14.58 -47.23 10.60
C PRO A 63 -13.84 -47.10 9.26
N LEU A 64 -12.79 -46.26 9.27
CA LEU A 64 -11.88 -46.15 8.14
C LEU A 64 -11.24 -47.51 7.86
N THR A 65 -11.11 -47.86 6.59
CA THR A 65 -10.33 -49.03 6.18
C THR A 65 -8.86 -48.81 6.48
N ALA A 66 -8.08 -49.89 6.58
CA ALA A 66 -6.63 -49.79 6.77
C ALA A 66 -5.95 -48.98 5.65
N ALA A 67 -6.48 -49.02 4.42
CA ALA A 67 -5.99 -48.21 3.31
C ALA A 67 -6.27 -46.71 3.51
N GLU A 68 -7.49 -46.34 3.92
CA GLU A 68 -7.85 -44.94 4.22
C GLU A 68 -7.06 -44.39 5.41
N LEU A 69 -6.80 -45.22 6.43
CA LEU A 69 -5.94 -44.83 7.56
C LEU A 69 -4.49 -44.59 7.13
N ALA A 70 -3.94 -45.45 6.27
CA ALA A 70 -2.59 -45.29 5.75
C ALA A 70 -2.46 -44.06 4.83
N GLU A 71 -3.50 -43.74 4.04
CA GLU A 71 -3.55 -42.53 3.22
C GLU A 71 -3.57 -41.27 4.12
N ASN A 72 -4.43 -41.25 5.15
CA ASN A 72 -4.46 -40.15 6.12
C ASN A 72 -3.12 -39.97 6.84
N GLU A 73 -2.46 -41.07 7.25
CA GLU A 73 -1.15 -41.01 7.90
C GLU A 73 -0.08 -40.45 6.96
N ALA A 74 -0.11 -40.83 5.68
CA ALA A 74 0.78 -40.28 4.67
C ALA A 74 0.56 -38.78 4.45
N GLU A 75 -0.69 -38.31 4.39
CA GLU A 75 -1.01 -36.88 4.28
C GLU A 75 -0.53 -36.09 5.50
N ILE A 76 -0.74 -36.60 6.71
CA ILE A 76 -0.25 -35.98 7.95
C ILE A 76 1.27 -35.90 7.96
N ASN A 77 1.96 -36.96 7.55
CA ASN A 77 3.42 -36.98 7.49
C ASN A 77 3.96 -35.95 6.49
N GLU A 78 3.33 -35.81 5.33
CA GLU A 78 3.70 -34.82 4.32
C GLU A 78 3.42 -33.38 4.79
N TYR A 79 2.29 -33.16 5.47
CA TYR A 79 1.98 -31.88 6.11
C TYR A 79 3.04 -31.51 7.16
N ASN A 80 3.36 -32.43 8.07
CA ASN A 80 4.37 -32.20 9.11
C ASN A 80 5.77 -31.94 8.52
N ARG A 81 6.13 -32.65 7.45
CA ARG A 81 7.36 -32.40 6.69
C ARG A 81 7.38 -30.98 6.14
N THR A 82 6.28 -30.53 5.57
CA THR A 82 6.11 -29.18 5.00
C THR A 82 6.23 -28.09 6.05
N ILE A 83 5.57 -28.26 7.20
CA ILE A 83 5.68 -27.35 8.34
C ILE A 83 7.12 -27.25 8.82
N GLY A 84 7.83 -28.37 8.98
CA GLY A 84 9.23 -28.36 9.39
C GLY A 84 10.15 -27.62 8.41
N VAL A 85 9.87 -27.70 7.10
CA VAL A 85 10.58 -26.90 6.08
C VAL A 85 10.29 -25.42 6.27
N LEU A 86 9.02 -25.03 6.42
CA LEU A 86 8.60 -23.63 6.60
C LEU A 86 9.19 -23.00 7.87
N GLU A 87 9.19 -23.72 9.00
CA GLU A 87 9.79 -23.26 10.25
C GLU A 87 11.29 -23.00 10.13
N LYS A 88 12.01 -23.90 9.45
CA LYS A 88 13.44 -23.70 9.18
C LYS A 88 13.66 -22.48 8.28
N ARG A 89 12.87 -22.33 7.22
CA ARG A 89 12.95 -21.20 6.28
C ARG A 89 12.64 -19.87 6.95
N ALA A 90 11.65 -19.83 7.83
CA ALA A 90 11.27 -18.64 8.58
C ALA A 90 12.47 -17.99 9.28
N VAL A 91 13.35 -18.78 9.90
CA VAL A 91 14.55 -18.27 10.59
C VAL A 91 15.55 -17.64 9.60
N GLU A 92 15.73 -18.29 8.44
CA GLU A 92 16.62 -17.81 7.38
C GLU A 92 16.09 -16.52 6.74
N ASP A 93 14.79 -16.49 6.42
CA ASP A 93 14.12 -15.35 5.79
C ASP A 93 14.11 -14.13 6.74
N ILE A 94 13.88 -14.32 8.04
CA ILE A 94 14.02 -13.25 9.05
C ILE A 94 15.46 -12.69 9.06
N THR A 95 16.46 -13.56 8.95
CA THR A 95 17.87 -13.14 8.93
C THR A 95 18.20 -12.35 7.68
N GLU A 96 17.72 -12.81 6.51
CA GLU A 96 17.88 -12.11 5.24
C GLU A 96 17.21 -10.73 5.26
N LYS A 97 15.97 -10.66 5.76
CA LYS A 97 15.24 -9.40 5.90
C LYS A 97 15.98 -8.41 6.79
N LYS A 98 16.59 -8.87 7.89
CA LYS A 98 17.38 -7.99 8.79
C LYS A 98 18.52 -7.29 8.08
N GLU A 99 19.21 -7.96 7.15
CA GLU A 99 20.28 -7.32 6.37
C GLU A 99 19.71 -6.28 5.40
N LEU A 100 18.64 -6.59 4.69
CA LEU A 100 17.98 -5.62 3.81
C LEU A 100 17.37 -4.43 4.57
N VAL A 101 16.88 -4.62 5.80
CA VAL A 101 16.40 -3.53 6.65
C VAL A 101 17.53 -2.54 6.97
N LYS A 102 18.77 -3.02 7.22
CA LYS A 102 19.92 -2.13 7.43
C LYS A 102 20.22 -1.31 6.17
N GLU A 103 20.14 -1.93 4.99
CA GLU A 103 20.32 -1.23 3.72
C GLU A 103 19.23 -0.19 3.48
N LYS A 104 17.96 -0.54 3.75
CA LYS A 104 16.83 0.40 3.69
C LYS A 104 17.03 1.60 4.63
N GLN A 105 17.56 1.39 5.83
CA GLN A 105 17.89 2.47 6.76
C GLN A 105 18.94 3.44 6.19
N VAL A 106 19.90 2.95 5.39
CA VAL A 106 20.85 3.81 4.69
C VAL A 106 20.13 4.67 3.65
N VAL A 107 19.25 4.08 2.83
CA VAL A 107 18.45 4.81 1.84
C VAL A 107 17.60 5.90 2.52
N GLU A 108 16.88 5.55 3.60
CA GLU A 108 16.04 6.50 4.34
C GLU A 108 16.84 7.63 4.99
N LYS A 109 18.06 7.35 5.46
CA LYS A 109 18.96 8.38 5.98
C LYS A 109 19.33 9.39 4.87
N VAL A 110 19.70 8.92 3.68
CA VAL A 110 20.10 9.80 2.57
C VAL A 110 18.88 10.60 2.05
N LYS A 111 17.68 9.99 2.00
CA LYS A 111 16.42 10.70 1.72
C LYS A 111 16.14 11.82 2.72
N LYS A 112 16.36 11.57 4.02
CA LYS A 112 16.22 12.60 5.06
C LYS A 112 17.23 13.74 4.86
N GLU A 113 18.48 13.42 4.55
CA GLU A 113 19.50 14.42 4.24
C GLU A 113 19.14 15.28 3.02
N LEU A 114 18.54 14.66 1.98
CA LEU A 114 18.01 15.38 0.82
C LEU A 114 16.89 16.34 1.21
N LYS A 115 15.89 15.89 1.99
CA LYS A 115 14.79 16.74 2.47
C LYS A 115 15.30 17.95 3.26
N GLU A 116 16.28 17.75 4.14
CA GLU A 116 16.92 18.83 4.90
C GLU A 116 17.70 19.81 4.00
N LEU A 117 18.39 19.30 2.97
CA LEU A 117 19.07 20.12 1.99
C LEU A 117 18.08 20.97 1.18
N THR A 118 16.98 20.37 0.68
CA THR A 118 15.91 21.08 -0.03
C THR A 118 15.35 22.20 0.84
N LYS A 119 15.00 21.92 2.10
CA LYS A 119 14.48 22.92 3.04
C LYS A 119 15.44 24.10 3.23
N LYS A 120 16.74 23.83 3.38
CA LYS A 120 17.78 24.87 3.51
C LYS A 120 17.89 25.74 2.25
N ILE A 121 17.84 25.12 1.08
CA ILE A 121 17.92 25.83 -0.21
C ILE A 121 16.69 26.71 -0.41
N LEU A 122 15.48 26.19 -0.13
CA LEU A 122 14.25 26.96 -0.24
C LEU A 122 14.19 28.11 0.76
N LYS A 123 14.67 27.93 2.00
CA LYS A 123 14.81 29.04 2.96
C LYS A 123 15.76 30.12 2.43
N LYS A 124 16.89 29.73 1.84
CA LYS A 124 17.84 30.66 1.21
C LYS A 124 17.22 31.37 0.00
N ARG A 125 16.45 30.68 -0.83
CA ARG A 125 15.69 31.25 -1.96
C ARG A 125 14.73 32.34 -1.47
N LYS A 126 13.88 32.00 -0.50
CA LYS A 126 12.92 32.94 0.10
C LYS A 126 13.62 34.21 0.58
N LYS A 127 14.71 34.07 1.36
CA LYS A 127 15.51 35.22 1.82
C LYS A 127 16.07 36.06 0.68
N THR A 128 16.55 35.44 -0.41
CA THR A 128 17.05 36.15 -1.60
C THR A 128 15.94 36.97 -2.26
N LEU A 129 14.75 36.41 -2.41
CA LEU A 129 13.61 37.10 -3.01
C LEU A 129 13.11 38.25 -2.12
N LEU A 130 13.01 38.03 -0.82
CA LEU A 130 12.63 39.09 0.13
C LEU A 130 13.64 40.26 0.11
N LYS A 131 14.95 39.96 0.06
CA LYS A 131 15.97 41.00 -0.13
C LYS A 131 15.77 41.80 -1.41
N ALA A 132 15.41 41.15 -2.51
CA ALA A 132 15.16 41.83 -3.77
C ALA A 132 13.91 42.72 -3.72
N GLU A 133 12.86 42.33 -2.98
CA GLU A 133 11.69 43.19 -2.74
C GLU A 133 12.02 44.37 -1.81
N VAL A 134 12.77 44.13 -0.73
CA VAL A 134 13.17 45.19 0.21
C VAL A 134 14.09 46.22 -0.45
N ALA A 135 14.99 45.79 -1.35
CA ALA A 135 15.83 46.70 -2.11
C ALA A 135 15.02 47.71 -2.96
N LYS A 136 13.79 47.39 -3.36
CA LYS A 136 12.91 48.32 -4.12
C LYS A 136 12.34 49.44 -3.26
N ILE A 137 12.32 49.27 -1.94
CA ILE A 137 11.83 50.25 -0.97
C ILE A 137 12.97 50.84 -0.12
N ALA A 138 14.23 50.63 -0.52
CA ALA A 138 15.40 51.03 0.25
C ALA A 138 15.41 52.53 0.61
N GLU A 139 14.94 53.39 -0.32
CA GLU A 139 14.83 54.84 -0.12
C GLU A 139 13.76 55.24 0.92
N SER A 140 12.81 54.34 1.22
CA SER A 140 11.74 54.55 2.18
C SER A 140 12.07 53.98 3.57
N ILE A 141 13.25 53.41 3.77
CA ILE A 141 13.69 52.90 5.09
C ILE A 141 14.25 54.08 5.89
N LYS A 142 13.82 54.22 7.16
CA LYS A 142 14.30 55.31 8.04
C LYS A 142 15.78 55.13 8.39
N GLU A 143 16.51 56.22 8.65
CA GLU A 143 17.95 56.19 8.92
C GLU A 143 18.34 55.30 10.12
N GLU A 144 17.45 55.18 11.12
CA GLU A 144 17.62 54.32 12.29
C GLU A 144 17.36 52.83 12.02
N SER A 145 16.95 52.48 10.80
CA SER A 145 16.57 51.12 10.39
C SER A 145 17.43 50.65 9.21
N SER A 146 17.44 49.34 8.98
CA SER A 146 18.23 48.72 7.92
C SER A 146 17.40 47.75 7.05
N GLU A 147 17.80 47.59 5.79
CA GLU A 147 17.21 46.56 4.90
C GLU A 147 17.22 45.17 5.54
N LYS A 148 18.27 44.86 6.30
CA LYS A 148 18.41 43.57 6.97
C LYS A 148 17.30 43.37 8.01
N GLU A 149 16.97 44.39 8.80
CA GLU A 149 15.89 44.32 9.80
C GLU A 149 14.53 44.17 9.13
N ILE A 150 14.28 44.89 8.03
CA ILE A 150 13.03 44.74 7.27
C ILE A 150 12.92 43.32 6.70
N VAL A 151 14.00 42.77 6.15
CA VAL A 151 14.01 41.37 5.67
C VAL A 151 13.73 40.39 6.82
N GLU A 152 14.30 40.59 7.99
CA GLU A 152 14.05 39.73 9.16
C GLU A 152 12.58 39.80 9.63
N ILE A 153 11.96 40.98 9.60
CA ILE A 153 10.53 41.15 9.89
C ILE A 153 9.68 40.36 8.88
N LEU A 154 9.97 40.49 7.58
CA LEU A 154 9.23 39.79 6.53
C LEU A 154 9.47 38.27 6.55
N GLU A 155 10.68 37.82 6.91
CA GLU A 155 10.99 36.41 7.13
C GLU A 155 10.10 35.83 8.23
N LYS A 156 10.01 36.48 9.40
CA LYS A 156 9.15 36.05 10.51
C LYS A 156 7.68 36.00 10.12
N PHE A 157 7.19 37.01 9.40
CA PHE A 157 5.83 37.03 8.89
C PHE A 157 5.56 35.85 7.94
N SER A 158 6.47 35.59 7.00
CA SER A 158 6.35 34.46 6.07
C SER A 158 6.45 33.09 6.76
N GLU A 159 7.07 33.01 7.94
CA GLU A 159 7.17 31.79 8.75
C GLU A 159 5.97 31.63 9.71
N GLY A 160 5.03 32.59 9.71
CA GLY A 160 3.86 32.59 10.59
C GLY A 160 4.16 32.95 12.04
N GLU A 161 5.33 33.54 12.31
CA GLU A 161 5.74 33.94 13.67
C GLU A 161 5.11 35.26 14.13
N THR A 162 4.69 36.11 13.19
CA THR A 162 4.02 37.40 13.46
C THR A 162 2.72 37.51 12.69
N THR A 163 1.74 38.22 13.24
CA THR A 163 0.50 38.50 12.51
C THR A 163 0.70 39.57 11.44
N GLU A 164 -0.29 39.71 10.55
CA GLU A 164 -0.27 40.76 9.55
C GLU A 164 -0.28 42.15 10.21
N GLU A 165 -1.09 42.34 11.25
CA GLU A 165 -1.21 43.60 11.99
C GLU A 165 0.09 43.96 12.72
N GLU A 166 0.72 42.99 13.38
CA GLU A 166 2.02 43.16 14.03
C GLU A 166 3.10 43.54 13.02
N THR A 167 3.10 42.88 11.86
CA THR A 167 4.05 43.15 10.77
C THR A 167 3.83 44.54 10.18
N LYS A 168 2.57 44.96 9.96
CA LYS A 168 2.22 46.32 9.52
C LYS A 168 2.72 47.37 10.50
N ALA A 169 2.49 47.16 11.80
CA ALA A 169 2.96 48.07 12.83
C ALA A 169 4.50 48.22 12.80
N LEU A 170 5.24 47.11 12.76
CA LEU A 170 6.70 47.12 12.67
C LEU A 170 7.21 47.80 11.40
N LEU A 171 6.58 47.55 10.24
CA LEU A 171 6.97 48.20 8.98
C LEU A 171 6.67 49.71 9.02
N SER A 172 5.56 50.15 9.59
CA SER A 172 5.23 51.58 9.75
C SER A 172 6.17 52.31 10.71
N GLU A 173 6.69 51.61 11.72
CA GLU A 173 7.68 52.17 12.64
C GLU A 173 9.04 52.34 11.97
N LYS A 174 9.44 51.41 11.09
CA LYS A 174 10.79 51.34 10.50
C LYS A 174 10.90 51.95 9.09
N THR A 175 9.77 52.30 8.46
CA THR A 175 9.74 52.85 7.09
C THR A 175 8.86 54.10 7.00
N THR A 176 9.03 54.88 5.94
CA THR A 176 8.19 56.05 5.60
C THR A 176 7.08 55.71 4.61
N LEU A 177 6.82 54.42 4.39
CA LEU A 177 5.81 53.93 3.45
C LEU A 177 4.40 54.28 3.90
N SER A 178 3.52 54.51 2.92
CA SER A 178 2.08 54.59 3.13
C SER A 178 1.48 53.22 3.47
N GLU A 179 0.27 53.22 4.06
CA GLU A 179 -0.46 51.99 4.38
C GLU A 179 -0.65 51.09 3.14
N GLU A 180 -0.97 51.68 1.98
CA GLU A 180 -1.12 50.96 0.71
C GLU A 180 0.20 50.31 0.23
N GLU A 181 1.34 50.97 0.44
CA GLU A 181 2.65 50.43 0.08
C GLU A 181 3.08 49.30 1.02
N ILE A 182 2.78 49.42 2.32
CA ILE A 182 3.00 48.34 3.29
C ILE A 182 2.16 47.12 2.93
N ASP A 183 0.88 47.31 2.58
CA ASP A 183 0.00 46.23 2.10
C ASP A 183 0.56 45.55 0.84
N LYS A 184 1.16 46.32 -0.07
CA LYS A 184 1.82 45.77 -1.25
C LYS A 184 3.05 44.92 -0.89
N VAL A 185 3.88 45.34 0.06
CA VAL A 185 5.03 44.56 0.55
C VAL A 185 4.57 43.25 1.21
N ILE A 186 3.51 43.32 2.02
CA ILE A 186 2.93 42.15 2.69
C ILE A 186 2.34 41.18 1.67
N SER A 187 1.57 41.67 0.69
CA SER A 187 0.99 40.82 -0.36
C SER A 187 2.07 40.12 -1.20
N LYS A 188 3.18 40.82 -1.53
CA LYS A 188 4.34 40.22 -2.19
C LYS A 188 5.04 39.18 -1.32
N THR A 189 5.14 39.41 -0.02
CA THR A 189 5.71 38.45 0.94
C THR A 189 4.87 37.18 1.03
N LYS A 190 3.53 37.30 1.07
CA LYS A 190 2.60 36.16 0.99
C LYS A 190 2.75 35.40 -0.32
N GLN A 191 2.88 36.12 -1.44
CA GLN A 191 3.10 35.50 -2.76
C GLN A 191 4.41 34.68 -2.77
N ILE A 192 5.51 35.23 -2.27
CA ILE A 192 6.81 34.53 -2.19
C ILE A 192 6.69 33.27 -1.31
N GLN A 193 5.98 33.36 -0.18
CA GLN A 193 5.76 32.20 0.71
C GLN A 193 4.99 31.10 -0.01
N LYS A 194 3.88 31.45 -0.67
CA LYS A 194 3.07 30.49 -1.45
C LYS A 194 3.87 29.84 -2.58
N GLU A 195 4.60 30.63 -3.37
CA GLU A 195 5.48 30.10 -4.43
C GLU A 195 6.58 29.19 -3.88
N THR A 196 7.05 29.44 -2.64
CA THR A 196 8.05 28.59 -1.99
C THR A 196 7.47 27.25 -1.54
N GLU A 197 6.21 27.23 -1.09
CA GLU A 197 5.47 26.02 -0.73
C GLU A 197 5.18 25.17 -1.97
N GLU A 198 4.64 25.77 -3.03
CA GLU A 198 4.38 25.09 -4.31
C GLU A 198 5.67 24.52 -4.91
N LEU A 199 6.77 25.27 -4.85
CA LEU A 199 8.08 24.79 -5.30
C LEU A 199 8.58 23.60 -4.46
N ALA A 200 8.31 23.57 -3.16
CA ALA A 200 8.68 22.44 -2.31
C ALA A 200 7.95 21.16 -2.71
N GLU A 201 6.66 21.27 -3.07
CA GLU A 201 5.85 20.15 -3.55
C GLU A 201 6.36 19.63 -4.89
N GLN A 202 6.64 20.53 -5.85
CA GLN A 202 7.20 20.15 -7.16
C GLN A 202 8.54 19.41 -7.02
N LEU A 203 9.43 19.91 -6.15
CA LEU A 203 10.74 19.28 -5.94
C LEU A 203 10.66 17.93 -5.21
N ALA A 204 9.56 17.64 -4.51
CA ALA A 204 9.38 16.38 -3.82
C ALA A 204 9.15 15.23 -4.81
N THR A 205 8.43 15.49 -5.90
CA THR A 205 8.06 14.49 -6.92
C THR A 205 8.97 14.51 -8.14
N ALA A 206 9.63 15.63 -8.43
CA ALA A 206 10.53 15.75 -9.58
C ALA A 206 11.70 14.75 -9.53
N SER A 207 12.08 14.25 -10.70
CA SER A 207 13.33 13.54 -10.94
C SER A 207 14.53 14.48 -10.79
N ALA A 208 15.73 13.92 -10.61
CA ALA A 208 16.93 14.73 -10.49
C ALA A 208 17.22 15.63 -11.69
N ASP A 209 16.83 15.22 -12.90
CA ASP A 209 17.02 16.02 -14.12
C ASP A 209 16.01 17.19 -14.18
N GLU A 210 14.76 16.96 -13.77
CA GLU A 210 13.73 18.01 -13.68
C GLU A 210 14.02 19.05 -12.59
N VAL A 211 14.60 18.63 -11.46
CA VAL A 211 14.96 19.53 -10.35
C VAL A 211 15.84 20.69 -10.82
N GLU A 212 16.75 20.46 -11.78
CA GLU A 212 17.61 21.52 -12.30
C GLU A 212 16.80 22.58 -13.07
N GLU A 213 15.87 22.15 -13.92
CA GLU A 213 15.03 23.03 -14.74
C GLU A 213 14.07 23.82 -13.87
N ILE A 214 13.37 23.13 -12.95
CA ILE A 214 12.43 23.74 -11.99
C ILE A 214 13.09 24.87 -11.20
N LEU A 215 14.30 24.64 -10.66
CA LEU A 215 15.00 25.64 -9.86
C LEU A 215 15.55 26.81 -10.69
N LYS A 216 15.92 26.57 -11.96
CA LYS A 216 16.34 27.65 -12.88
C LYS A 216 15.16 28.56 -13.22
N GLU A 217 14.02 27.98 -13.54
CA GLU A 217 12.80 28.72 -13.87
C GLU A 217 12.27 29.50 -12.67
N ALA A 218 12.24 28.87 -11.49
CA ALA A 218 11.78 29.52 -10.26
C ALA A 218 12.69 30.69 -9.82
N GLY A 219 13.97 30.69 -10.21
CA GLY A 219 14.94 31.73 -9.86
C GLY A 219 15.22 31.87 -8.36
N GLY A 220 16.10 32.81 -8.00
CA GLY A 220 16.44 33.09 -6.59
C GLY A 220 17.33 32.03 -5.90
N VAL A 221 17.78 31.02 -6.64
CA VAL A 221 18.68 29.95 -6.14
C VAL A 221 20.04 30.06 -6.83
N SER A 222 21.12 29.84 -6.07
CA SER A 222 22.47 29.91 -6.65
C SER A 222 22.78 28.66 -7.47
N LYS A 223 23.54 28.80 -8.56
CA LYS A 223 23.97 27.68 -9.41
C LYS A 223 24.65 26.55 -8.61
N ILE A 224 25.41 26.91 -7.58
CA ILE A 224 26.10 25.95 -6.70
C ILE A 224 25.09 25.14 -5.87
N ASP A 225 24.04 25.78 -5.36
CA ASP A 225 23.02 25.08 -4.57
C ASP A 225 22.16 24.17 -5.44
N ILE A 226 21.85 24.59 -6.68
CA ILE A 226 21.16 23.75 -7.67
C ILE A 226 21.97 22.48 -7.93
N LEU A 227 23.26 22.61 -8.30
CA LEU A 227 24.13 21.47 -8.56
C LEU A 227 24.22 20.52 -7.36
N LYS A 228 24.38 21.06 -6.14
CA LYS A 228 24.42 20.25 -4.91
C LYS A 228 23.12 19.46 -4.70
N LEU A 229 21.97 20.07 -4.94
CA LEU A 229 20.69 19.39 -4.76
C LEU A 229 20.49 18.29 -5.80
N VAL A 230 20.79 18.59 -7.07
CA VAL A 230 20.71 17.64 -8.18
C VAL A 230 21.62 16.44 -7.95
N GLU A 231 22.90 16.65 -7.62
CA GLU A 231 23.84 15.56 -7.32
C GLU A 231 23.35 14.70 -6.14
N LYS A 232 22.82 15.32 -5.09
CA LYS A 232 22.27 14.59 -3.94
C LYS A 232 21.02 13.80 -4.34
N LYS A 233 20.11 14.37 -5.12
CA LYS A 233 18.90 13.70 -5.61
C LYS A 233 19.26 12.50 -6.50
N LYS A 234 20.19 12.65 -7.45
CA LYS A 234 20.73 11.52 -8.25
C LYS A 234 21.26 10.40 -7.37
N SER A 235 22.04 10.74 -6.34
CA SER A 235 22.58 9.73 -5.42
C SER A 235 21.49 9.00 -4.63
N VAL A 236 20.40 9.69 -4.27
CA VAL A 236 19.25 9.08 -3.58
C VAL A 236 18.51 8.14 -4.52
N GLU A 237 18.19 8.58 -5.73
CA GLU A 237 17.49 7.79 -6.75
C GLU A 237 18.26 6.51 -7.06
N VAL A 238 19.57 6.60 -7.32
CA VAL A 238 20.42 5.43 -7.58
C VAL A 238 20.42 4.43 -6.41
N LEU A 239 20.51 4.92 -5.17
CA LEU A 239 20.50 4.05 -3.99
C LEU A 239 19.13 3.39 -3.78
N GLU A 240 18.04 4.13 -4.02
CA GLU A 240 16.68 3.62 -3.92
C GLU A 240 16.40 2.56 -4.98
N THR A 241 16.68 2.85 -6.25
CA THR A 241 16.54 1.87 -7.34
C THR A 241 17.38 0.63 -7.08
N SER A 242 18.66 0.79 -6.70
CA SER A 242 19.53 -0.35 -6.43
C SER A 242 19.02 -1.22 -5.27
N PHE A 243 18.50 -0.60 -4.22
CA PHE A 243 17.89 -1.31 -3.10
C PHE A 243 16.64 -2.10 -3.54
N MET A 244 15.78 -1.49 -4.35
CA MET A 244 14.55 -2.10 -4.83
C MET A 244 14.81 -3.26 -5.79
N GLU A 245 15.73 -3.10 -6.75
CA GLU A 245 16.14 -4.16 -7.68
C GLU A 245 16.71 -5.36 -6.93
N LYS A 246 17.61 -5.12 -5.98
CA LYS A 246 18.20 -6.16 -5.14
C LYS A 246 17.14 -6.89 -4.30
N THR A 247 16.20 -6.15 -3.73
CA THR A 247 15.12 -6.71 -2.93
C THR A 247 14.17 -7.54 -3.79
N MET A 248 13.82 -7.07 -4.99
CA MET A 248 12.99 -7.80 -5.93
C MET A 248 13.67 -9.09 -6.41
N ALA A 249 14.97 -9.05 -6.70
CA ALA A 249 15.72 -10.26 -7.07
C ALA A 249 15.67 -11.33 -5.95
N LYS A 250 15.69 -10.90 -4.68
CA LYS A 250 15.55 -11.81 -3.53
C LYS A 250 14.12 -12.32 -3.36
N VAL A 251 13.12 -11.48 -3.58
CA VAL A 251 11.71 -11.89 -3.65
C VAL A 251 11.51 -12.94 -4.74
N TYR A 252 12.07 -12.73 -5.93
CA TYR A 252 12.01 -13.67 -7.03
C TYR A 252 12.68 -15.02 -6.69
N ALA A 253 13.88 -14.97 -6.09
CA ALA A 253 14.56 -16.18 -5.62
C ALA A 253 13.75 -16.93 -4.55
N ARG A 254 13.07 -16.20 -3.65
CA ARG A 254 12.10 -16.80 -2.71
C ARG A 254 10.98 -17.50 -3.46
N LEU A 255 10.37 -16.86 -4.44
CA LEU A 255 9.25 -17.45 -5.20
C LEU A 255 9.64 -18.74 -5.94
N ILE A 256 10.81 -18.76 -6.59
CA ILE A 256 11.33 -19.99 -7.23
C ILE A 256 11.45 -21.10 -6.19
N ARG A 257 12.12 -20.79 -5.08
CA ARG A 257 12.38 -21.77 -4.03
C ARG A 257 11.09 -22.28 -3.39
N ASP A 258 10.13 -21.41 -3.11
CA ASP A 258 8.86 -21.81 -2.50
C ASP A 258 8.07 -22.74 -3.45
N LYS A 259 8.12 -22.48 -4.76
CA LYS A 259 7.58 -23.37 -5.80
C LYS A 259 8.30 -24.73 -5.87
N GLU A 260 9.62 -24.75 -5.74
CA GLU A 260 10.41 -26.00 -5.70
C GLU A 260 10.10 -26.84 -4.44
N LEU A 261 9.80 -26.17 -3.33
CA LEU A 261 9.42 -26.82 -2.07
C LEU A 261 7.94 -27.20 -2.01
N GLY A 262 7.11 -26.73 -2.94
CA GLY A 262 5.68 -26.98 -2.99
C GLY A 262 4.91 -26.24 -1.89
N VAL A 263 5.39 -25.06 -1.48
CA VAL A 263 4.82 -24.25 -0.37
C VAL A 263 4.27 -22.89 -0.82
N GLU A 264 4.18 -22.66 -2.13
CA GLU A 264 3.70 -21.40 -2.71
C GLU A 264 2.24 -21.08 -2.36
N GLU A 265 1.43 -22.11 -2.07
CA GLU A 265 0.03 -22.00 -1.64
C GLU A 265 -0.14 -22.06 -0.12
N ALA A 266 0.92 -21.85 0.66
CA ALA A 266 0.83 -21.84 2.12
C ALA A 266 -0.24 -20.83 2.58
N PHE A 267 -1.11 -21.28 3.49
CA PHE A 267 -2.28 -20.51 3.88
C PHE A 267 -1.93 -19.22 4.64
N CYS A 268 -0.96 -19.24 5.55
CA CYS A 268 -0.46 -18.02 6.17
C CYS A 268 1.02 -17.87 5.89
N ILE A 269 1.40 -16.71 5.38
CA ILE A 269 2.80 -16.37 5.13
C ILE A 269 3.39 -15.84 6.43
N ASN A 270 4.64 -16.19 6.72
CA ASN A 270 5.35 -15.63 7.86
C ASN A 270 5.78 -14.17 7.57
N ILE A 271 4.93 -13.23 7.99
CA ILE A 271 5.12 -11.78 7.79
C ILE A 271 6.42 -11.25 8.41
N ASP A 272 6.96 -11.89 9.45
CA ASP A 272 8.21 -11.44 10.07
C ASP A 272 9.39 -11.55 9.10
N GLY A 273 9.40 -12.58 8.25
CA GLY A 273 10.47 -12.85 7.28
C GLY A 273 10.24 -12.27 5.88
N ILE A 274 9.03 -11.83 5.53
CA ILE A 274 8.77 -11.41 4.15
C ILE A 274 9.50 -10.13 3.75
N LEU A 275 9.99 -10.13 2.51
CA LEU A 275 10.71 -9.03 1.89
C LEU A 275 9.77 -8.04 1.18
N ASP A 276 8.55 -8.47 0.87
CA ASP A 276 7.55 -7.70 0.11
C ASP A 276 7.23 -6.38 0.83
N HIS A 277 7.16 -6.39 2.17
CA HIS A 277 6.97 -5.20 3.00
C HIS A 277 8.11 -4.18 2.94
N LEU A 278 9.29 -4.59 2.44
CA LEU A 278 10.39 -3.67 2.18
C LEU A 278 10.19 -2.91 0.87
N LEU A 279 9.44 -3.47 -0.07
CA LEU A 279 9.10 -2.88 -1.36
C LEU A 279 7.80 -2.07 -1.26
N VAL A 280 6.74 -2.67 -0.71
CA VAL A 280 5.42 -2.06 -0.54
C VAL A 280 4.96 -2.26 0.91
N PRO A 281 4.87 -1.18 1.71
CA PRO A 281 4.36 -1.28 3.07
C PRO A 281 2.87 -1.67 3.08
N PRO A 282 2.41 -2.43 4.09
CA PRO A 282 0.99 -2.76 4.22
C PRO A 282 0.15 -1.50 4.49
N SER A 283 -1.12 -1.55 4.08
CA SER A 283 -2.11 -0.53 4.44
C SER A 283 -2.85 -0.97 5.70
N TYR A 284 -3.08 -0.05 6.65
CA TYR A 284 -3.79 -0.36 7.89
C TYR A 284 -5.15 0.33 7.95
N PHE A 285 -6.05 -0.22 8.76
CA PHE A 285 -7.43 0.25 8.84
C PHE A 285 -7.86 0.51 10.29
N ASP A 286 -8.75 1.48 10.45
CA ASP A 286 -9.53 1.60 11.68
C ASP A 286 -10.47 0.40 11.89
N THR A 287 -11.01 0.31 13.10
CA THR A 287 -12.04 -0.70 13.43
C THR A 287 -13.25 -0.52 12.51
N ASP A 288 -13.74 -1.62 11.94
CA ASP A 288 -14.88 -1.65 11.00
C ASP A 288 -14.72 -0.73 9.76
N LYS A 289 -13.47 -0.43 9.37
CA LYS A 289 -13.19 0.34 8.15
C LYS A 289 -12.38 -0.44 7.12
N HIS A 290 -12.53 -0.01 5.87
CA HIS A 290 -11.84 -0.50 4.68
C HIS A 290 -11.47 0.64 3.70
N SER A 291 -11.58 1.90 4.14
CA SER A 291 -11.09 3.05 3.36
C SER A 291 -9.56 3.08 3.37
N ILE A 292 -8.97 3.56 2.28
CA ILE A 292 -7.53 3.70 2.07
C ILE A 292 -7.10 5.15 1.83
N ASP A 293 -7.93 6.13 2.18
CA ASP A 293 -7.68 7.55 1.84
C ASP A 293 -6.27 8.01 2.27
N ASP A 294 -5.83 7.60 3.46
CA ASP A 294 -4.51 7.90 4.00
C ASP A 294 -3.35 7.12 3.33
N TYR A 295 -3.67 6.10 2.52
CA TYR A 295 -2.72 5.20 1.89
C TYR A 295 -2.60 5.35 0.38
N ILE A 296 -3.49 6.11 -0.29
CA ILE A 296 -3.45 6.29 -1.75
C ILE A 296 -2.06 6.73 -2.21
N SER A 297 -1.52 7.82 -1.64
CA SER A 297 -0.21 8.34 -2.03
C SER A 297 0.93 7.35 -1.73
N GLN A 298 0.84 6.60 -0.64
CA GLN A 298 1.84 5.58 -0.32
C GLN A 298 1.84 4.45 -1.36
N ILE A 299 0.65 3.97 -1.73
CA ILE A 299 0.47 2.91 -2.71
C ILE A 299 1.00 3.37 -4.06
N SER A 300 0.52 4.52 -4.56
CA SER A 300 0.95 5.09 -5.84
C SER A 300 2.46 5.26 -5.90
N ASN A 301 3.07 5.91 -4.90
CA ASN A 301 4.52 6.13 -4.90
C ASN A 301 5.33 4.82 -4.85
N SER A 302 4.85 3.81 -4.11
CA SER A 302 5.54 2.52 -4.02
C SER A 302 5.53 1.81 -5.37
N PHE A 303 4.39 1.86 -6.08
CA PHE A 303 4.23 1.15 -7.35
C PHE A 303 4.77 1.88 -8.56
N GLU A 304 4.76 3.21 -8.58
CA GLU A 304 5.45 4.02 -9.57
C GLU A 304 6.96 3.70 -9.61
N LEU A 305 7.58 3.57 -8.44
CA LEU A 305 9.00 3.19 -8.35
C LEU A 305 9.26 1.71 -8.69
N LEU A 306 8.28 0.83 -8.46
CA LEU A 306 8.41 -0.60 -8.72
C LEU A 306 8.09 -1.00 -10.15
N GLU A 307 7.25 -0.24 -10.86
CA GLU A 307 6.80 -0.52 -12.22
C GLU A 307 7.95 -0.91 -13.16
N PRO A 308 9.03 -0.11 -13.35
CA PRO A 308 10.12 -0.46 -14.25
C PRO A 308 10.92 -1.71 -13.80
N ILE A 309 10.87 -2.05 -12.51
CA ILE A 309 11.49 -3.28 -11.99
C ILE A 309 10.57 -4.47 -12.30
N LEU A 310 9.27 -4.32 -12.10
CA LEU A 310 8.27 -5.37 -12.33
C LEU A 310 8.10 -5.76 -13.80
N GLU A 311 8.43 -4.86 -14.74
CA GLU A 311 8.53 -5.17 -16.18
C GLU A 311 9.59 -6.24 -16.48
N GLN A 312 10.65 -6.31 -15.66
CA GLN A 312 11.70 -7.33 -15.80
C GLN A 312 11.26 -8.71 -15.26
N TYR A 313 10.11 -8.77 -14.57
CA TYR A 313 9.53 -9.98 -13.98
C TYR A 313 8.06 -10.16 -14.42
N PRO A 314 7.80 -10.43 -15.72
CA PRO A 314 6.44 -10.53 -16.27
C PRO A 314 5.56 -11.64 -15.67
N GLU A 315 6.18 -12.67 -15.09
CA GLU A 315 5.53 -13.81 -14.42
C GLU A 315 5.09 -13.52 -12.98
N ILE A 316 5.53 -12.41 -12.37
CA ILE A 316 5.11 -12.01 -11.04
C ILE A 316 3.73 -11.32 -11.11
N ILE A 317 2.86 -11.63 -10.17
CA ILE A 317 1.62 -10.90 -9.88
C ILE A 317 1.63 -10.35 -8.47
N ILE A 318 0.74 -9.39 -8.21
CA ILE A 318 0.53 -8.83 -6.88
C ILE A 318 -0.74 -9.43 -6.29
N SER A 319 -0.58 -10.12 -5.17
CA SER A 319 -1.64 -10.68 -4.35
C SER A 319 -1.93 -9.72 -3.19
N PHE A 320 -3.13 -9.14 -3.18
CA PHE A 320 -3.63 -8.30 -2.11
C PHE A 320 -4.25 -9.19 -1.03
N GLU A 321 -3.61 -9.29 0.13
CA GLU A 321 -4.08 -10.12 1.23
C GLU A 321 -4.71 -9.26 2.33
N GLY A 322 -6.04 -9.19 2.35
CA GLY A 322 -6.80 -8.43 3.34
C GLY A 322 -6.94 -9.22 4.64
N ASN A 323 -6.77 -8.55 5.78
CA ASN A 323 -6.80 -9.17 7.10
C ASN A 323 -7.75 -8.40 8.05
N ALA A 324 -8.32 -9.12 9.02
CA ALA A 324 -9.12 -8.57 10.10
C ALA A 324 -8.53 -8.95 11.47
N ASP A 325 -8.88 -8.16 12.50
CA ASP A 325 -8.58 -8.56 13.87
C ASP A 325 -9.60 -9.58 14.38
N GLU A 326 -9.32 -10.21 15.52
CA GLU A 326 -10.09 -11.35 16.05
C GLU A 326 -11.54 -11.00 16.47
N ARG A 327 -11.94 -9.72 16.44
CA ARG A 327 -13.25 -9.29 16.93
C ARG A 327 -14.27 -9.36 15.82
N GLY A 328 -15.35 -10.11 16.04
CA GLY A 328 -16.44 -10.29 15.08
C GLY A 328 -16.72 -11.76 14.84
N THR A 329 -17.63 -12.07 13.91
CA THR A 329 -17.78 -13.44 13.40
C THR A 329 -16.80 -13.66 12.24
N VAL A 330 -16.42 -14.92 12.01
CA VAL A 330 -15.54 -15.30 10.90
C VAL A 330 -16.12 -14.82 9.56
N GLU A 331 -17.43 -14.95 9.36
CA GLU A 331 -18.10 -14.55 8.11
C GLU A 331 -18.04 -13.04 7.90
N TYR A 332 -18.23 -12.27 8.97
CA TYR A 332 -18.15 -10.83 8.93
C TYR A 332 -16.71 -10.37 8.66
N ASN A 333 -15.73 -10.95 9.35
CA ASN A 333 -14.31 -10.66 9.15
C ASN A 333 -13.83 -11.10 7.75
N LYS A 334 -14.39 -12.17 7.19
CA LYS A 334 -14.13 -12.57 5.81
C LYS A 334 -14.64 -11.51 4.84
N ALA A 335 -15.89 -11.07 4.98
CA ALA A 335 -16.43 -10.01 4.13
C ALA A 335 -15.67 -8.67 4.29
N LEU A 336 -15.26 -8.31 5.51
CA LEU A 336 -14.49 -7.10 5.77
C LEU A 336 -13.08 -7.19 5.18
N SER A 337 -12.41 -8.32 5.35
CA SER A 337 -11.10 -8.55 4.75
C SER A 337 -11.16 -8.59 3.21
N ASP A 338 -12.26 -9.06 2.63
CA ASP A 338 -12.47 -8.98 1.18
C ASP A 338 -12.51 -7.54 0.68
N ARG A 339 -13.30 -6.69 1.34
CA ARG A 339 -13.33 -5.25 1.02
C ARG A 339 -11.96 -4.60 1.20
N ARG A 340 -11.18 -5.01 2.20
CA ARG A 340 -9.85 -4.44 2.48
C ARG A 340 -8.81 -4.75 1.41
N TRP A 341 -8.93 -5.87 0.69
CA TRP A 341 -8.06 -6.09 -0.48
C TRP A 341 -8.63 -5.47 -1.75
N GLU A 342 -9.96 -5.40 -1.88
CA GLU A 342 -10.64 -4.83 -3.05
C GLU A 342 -10.46 -3.31 -3.18
N THR A 343 -10.44 -2.57 -2.07
CA THR A 343 -10.25 -1.12 -2.12
C THR A 343 -8.87 -0.70 -2.69
N PRO A 344 -7.72 -1.20 -2.16
CA PRO A 344 -6.42 -0.83 -2.71
C PRO A 344 -6.16 -1.41 -4.10
N SER A 345 -6.75 -2.55 -4.48
CA SER A 345 -6.56 -3.10 -5.83
C SER A 345 -7.09 -2.17 -6.92
N LYS A 346 -8.17 -1.41 -6.64
CA LYS A 346 -8.72 -0.41 -7.57
C LYS A 346 -7.73 0.70 -7.93
N VAL A 347 -6.86 1.10 -6.99
CA VAL A 347 -5.81 2.10 -7.26
C VAL A 347 -4.82 1.55 -8.28
N LEU A 348 -4.41 0.29 -8.09
CA LEU A 348 -3.43 -0.37 -8.96
C LEU A 348 -3.97 -0.71 -10.34
N LEU A 349 -5.21 -1.18 -10.43
CA LEU A 349 -5.88 -1.42 -11.70
C LEU A 349 -6.11 -0.14 -12.50
N ALA A 350 -6.31 0.99 -11.82
CA ALA A 350 -6.51 2.27 -12.48
C ALA A 350 -5.20 2.90 -13.01
N LEU A 351 -4.06 2.58 -12.39
CA LEU A 351 -2.80 3.31 -12.61
C LEU A 351 -1.66 2.49 -13.22
N TYR A 352 -1.54 1.19 -12.90
CA TYR A 352 -0.28 0.46 -13.15
C TYR A 352 -0.44 -0.95 -13.75
N PHE A 353 -1.54 -1.68 -13.47
CA PHE A 353 -1.63 -3.09 -13.83
C PHE A 353 -2.96 -3.49 -14.45
N ASP A 354 -2.90 -4.45 -15.38
CA ASP A 354 -4.06 -5.18 -15.86
C ASP A 354 -4.60 -6.15 -14.80
N GLU A 355 -5.85 -6.57 -14.97
CA GLU A 355 -6.53 -7.52 -14.07
C GLU A 355 -5.72 -8.82 -13.89
N GLU A 356 -5.10 -9.33 -14.96
CA GLU A 356 -4.27 -10.54 -14.97
C GLU A 356 -2.97 -10.44 -14.16
N ARG A 357 -2.57 -9.24 -13.73
CA ARG A 357 -1.37 -8.97 -12.93
C ARG A 357 -1.68 -8.80 -11.45
N THR A 358 -2.94 -8.95 -11.06
CA THR A 358 -3.43 -8.74 -9.70
C THR A 358 -4.33 -9.88 -9.25
N GLN A 359 -4.33 -10.19 -7.96
CA GLN A 359 -5.32 -11.09 -7.36
C GLN A 359 -5.63 -10.70 -5.93
N GLY A 360 -6.83 -11.03 -5.45
CA GLY A 360 -7.31 -10.68 -4.13
C GLY A 360 -7.58 -11.87 -3.23
N LEU A 361 -7.27 -11.75 -1.94
CA LEU A 361 -7.58 -12.79 -0.96
C LEU A 361 -7.89 -12.21 0.42
N GLY A 362 -9.13 -12.40 0.88
CA GLY A 362 -9.52 -12.09 2.27
C GLY A 362 -9.13 -13.23 3.21
N ARG A 363 -8.19 -12.96 4.11
CA ARG A 363 -7.68 -13.89 5.14
C ARG A 363 -8.51 -13.91 6.42
N SER A 364 -9.53 -13.06 6.54
CA SER A 364 -10.31 -12.91 7.78
C SER A 364 -9.37 -12.66 8.98
N GLU A 365 -9.68 -13.22 10.15
CA GLU A 365 -8.81 -13.28 11.33
C GLU A 365 -7.87 -14.49 11.36
N GLN A 366 -7.72 -15.24 10.25
CA GLN A 366 -7.06 -16.56 10.26
C GLN A 366 -5.52 -16.50 10.21
N CYS A 367 -4.94 -15.36 9.82
CA CYS A 367 -3.50 -15.14 9.79
C CYS A 367 -3.07 -13.98 10.72
N PRO A 368 -3.32 -14.09 12.04
CA PRO A 368 -2.96 -13.03 12.97
C PRO A 368 -1.44 -12.96 13.16
N LEU A 369 -0.92 -11.75 13.28
CA LEU A 369 0.48 -11.52 13.66
C LEU A 369 0.73 -12.02 15.09
N PRO A 370 1.94 -12.50 15.41
CA PRO A 370 2.30 -12.79 16.79
C PRO A 370 2.13 -11.56 17.68
N ARG A 371 1.48 -11.73 18.85
CA ARG A 371 1.37 -10.64 19.83
C ARG A 371 2.61 -10.61 20.71
N ALA A 372 3.44 -9.59 20.53
CA ALA A 372 4.63 -9.39 21.35
C ALA A 372 4.28 -9.06 22.82
N GLU A 373 5.20 -9.39 23.73
CA GLU A 373 5.06 -9.08 25.16
C GLU A 373 4.95 -7.56 25.38
N GLY A 374 4.08 -7.15 26.31
CA GLY A 374 3.84 -5.73 26.61
C GLY A 374 2.95 -4.98 25.62
N VAL A 375 2.59 -5.58 24.48
CA VAL A 375 1.66 -4.97 23.49
C VAL A 375 0.22 -5.14 23.97
N THR A 376 -0.54 -4.05 24.00
CA THR A 376 -1.96 -4.09 24.37
C THR A 376 -2.78 -4.83 23.31
N ALA A 377 -3.97 -5.31 23.68
CA ALA A 377 -4.85 -5.96 22.69
C ALA A 377 -5.24 -4.97 21.60
N TYR A 378 -5.47 -3.71 21.96
CA TYR A 378 -5.82 -2.64 21.03
C TYR A 378 -4.73 -2.38 19.98
N ASP A 379 -3.47 -2.28 20.41
CA ASP A 379 -2.32 -2.07 19.51
C ASP A 379 -2.02 -3.30 18.66
N TRP A 380 -2.35 -4.49 19.14
CA TRP A 380 -2.22 -5.71 18.37
C TRP A 380 -3.35 -5.86 17.33
N TRP A 381 -4.58 -5.50 17.69
CA TRP A 381 -5.69 -5.47 16.75
C TRP A 381 -5.44 -4.47 15.62
N SER A 382 -4.85 -3.30 15.90
CA SER A 382 -4.53 -2.33 14.85
C SER A 382 -3.54 -2.86 13.82
N GLN A 383 -2.55 -3.65 14.24
CA GLN A 383 -1.61 -4.31 13.33
C GLN A 383 -2.25 -5.45 12.52
N ASN A 384 -3.33 -6.05 13.00
CA ASN A 384 -4.05 -7.11 12.29
C ASN A 384 -5.13 -6.62 11.34
N ARG A 385 -5.55 -5.36 11.47
CA ARG A 385 -6.42 -4.69 10.49
C ARG A 385 -5.57 -4.12 9.37
N ARG A 386 -5.18 -4.97 8.41
CA ARG A 386 -4.25 -4.57 7.35
C ARG A 386 -4.53 -5.25 6.00
N THR A 387 -3.92 -4.71 4.95
CA THR A 387 -3.76 -5.39 3.66
C THR A 387 -2.28 -5.49 3.35
N ASP A 388 -1.81 -6.72 3.16
CA ASP A 388 -0.45 -7.03 2.75
C ASP A 388 -0.38 -7.12 1.21
N TYR A 389 0.70 -6.59 0.62
CA TYR A 389 0.95 -6.63 -0.83
C TYR A 389 2.02 -7.68 -1.10
N ILE A 390 1.59 -8.86 -1.56
CA ILE A 390 2.45 -10.04 -1.66
C ILE A 390 2.73 -10.35 -3.12
N PHE A 391 4.01 -10.48 -3.49
CA PHE A 391 4.39 -10.93 -4.83
C PHE A 391 4.23 -12.45 -4.93
N LYS A 392 3.62 -12.93 -6.01
CA LYS A 392 3.44 -14.37 -6.32
C LYS A 392 3.73 -14.64 -7.78
N PHE A 393 3.90 -15.91 -8.17
CA PHE A 393 3.86 -16.27 -9.59
C PHE A 393 2.42 -16.36 -10.09
N LYS A 394 2.24 -16.09 -11.40
CA LYS A 394 1.00 -16.35 -12.15
C LYS A 394 0.54 -17.80 -12.08
#